data_AF-A0A5N5E616-F1
#
_entry.id   AF-A0A5N5E616-F1
#
_cell.length_a   1.000
_cell.length_b   1.000
_cell.length_c   1.000
_cell.angle_alpha   90.00
_cell.angle_beta   90.00
_cell.angle_gamma   90.00
#
_symmetry.space_group_name_H-M   'P 1'
#
loop_
_entity.id
_entity.type
_entity.pdbx_description
1 polymer ?
#
loop_
_entity_poly.entity_id
_entity_poly.type
_entity_poly.pdbx_seq_one_letter_code
_entity_poly.pdbx_strand_id
1 'polypeptide(L)' 'SPDNTLAELVAVLVGRYGPEMERVLSVSAFLVGDELTRDVSRASGSAVDILPPFAGG' A
#
# COMPACT_ATOMS: atom_id res chain seq x y z
N SER A 1 -2.62 -9.36 -17.16
CA SER A 1 -2.74 -7.88 -17.13
C SER A 1 -1.35 -7.34 -16.87
N PRO A 2 -0.89 -6.23 -17.47
CA PRO A 2 0.34 -5.60 -17.02
C PRO A 2 0.24 -5.41 -15.51
N ASP A 3 1.32 -5.72 -14.79
CA ASP A 3 1.30 -5.79 -13.33
C ASP A 3 0.90 -4.44 -12.75
N ASN A 4 -0.30 -4.34 -12.17
CA ASN A 4 -0.77 -3.10 -11.55
C ASN A 4 0.22 -2.66 -10.47
N THR A 5 0.48 -1.36 -10.37
CA THR A 5 1.45 -0.84 -9.40
C THR A 5 0.83 -0.64 -8.01
N LEU A 6 1.68 -0.55 -6.99
CA LEU A 6 1.25 -0.14 -5.65
C LEU A 6 0.63 1.27 -5.66
N ALA A 7 1.07 2.16 -6.54
CA ALA A 7 0.49 3.50 -6.70
C ALA A 7 -0.98 3.43 -7.17
N GLU A 8 -1.31 2.53 -8.09
CA GLU A 8 -2.70 2.31 -8.53
C GLU A 8 -3.56 1.73 -7.41
N LEU A 9 -3.02 0.78 -6.63
CA LEU A 9 -3.70 0.26 -5.44
C LEU A 9 -3.99 1.38 -4.43
N VAL A 10 -3.00 2.23 -4.14
CA VAL A 10 -3.17 3.41 -3.27
C VAL A 10 -4.27 4.32 -3.79
N ALA A 11 -4.27 4.65 -5.08
CA ALA A 11 -5.30 5.51 -5.68
C ALA A 11 -6.71 4.92 -5.54
N VAL A 12 -6.86 3.60 -5.72
CA VAL A 12 -8.15 2.91 -5.53
C VAL A 12 -8.61 2.98 -4.08
N LEU A 13 -7.71 2.72 -3.12
CA LEU A 13 -8.03 2.75 -1.69
C LEU A 13 -8.40 4.16 -1.21
N VAL A 14 -7.64 5.18 -1.63
CA VAL A 14 -7.93 6.58 -1.32
C VAL A 14 -9.25 7.02 -1.97
N GLY A 15 -9.48 6.67 -3.23
CA GLY A 15 -10.74 6.97 -3.91
C GLY A 15 -11.96 6.35 -3.21
N ARG A 16 -11.79 5.16 -2.60
CA ARG A 16 -12.87 4.44 -1.92
C ARG A 16 -13.12 4.89 -0.48
N TYR A 17 -12.06 5.18 0.27
CA TYR A 17 -12.11 5.40 1.72
C TYR A 17 -11.76 6.84 2.14
N GLY A 18 -11.31 7.65 1.21
CA GLY A 18 -11.10 9.08 1.40
C GLY A 18 -9.83 9.46 2.18
N PRO A 19 -9.78 10.71 2.69
CA PRO A 19 -8.55 11.30 3.23
C PRO A 19 -7.99 10.61 4.48
N GLU A 20 -8.81 9.92 5.27
CA GLU A 20 -8.31 9.17 6.43
C GLU A 20 -7.47 7.96 6.01
N MET A 21 -7.88 7.27 4.94
CA MET A 21 -7.10 6.18 4.36
C MET A 21 -5.79 6.69 3.77
N GLU A 22 -5.80 7.84 3.08
CA GLU A 22 -4.58 8.47 2.57
C GLU A 22 -3.55 8.72 3.67
N ARG A 23 -4.00 9.22 4.83
CA ARG A 23 -3.13 9.43 6.01
C ARG A 23 -2.50 8.12 6.49
N VAL A 24 -3.29 7.06 6.63
CA VAL A 24 -2.78 5.73 7.04
C VAL A 24 -1.75 5.22 6.03
N LEU A 25 -2.06 5.27 4.73
CA LEU A 25 -1.16 4.79 3.68
C LEU A 25 0.15 5.57 3.63
N SER A 26 0.13 6.88 3.86
CA SER A 26 1.32 7.74 3.82
C SER A 26 2.42 7.36 4.83
N VAL A 27 2.06 6.69 5.93
CA VAL A 27 3.00 6.23 6.95
C VAL A 27 3.25 4.72 6.92
N SER A 28 2.50 3.98 6.09
CA SER A 28 2.57 2.53 6.01
C SER A 28 3.74 2.06 5.14
N ALA A 29 4.15 0.80 5.35
CA ALA A 29 4.94 0.03 4.39
C ALA A 29 4.06 -1.02 3.71
N PHE A 30 4.47 -1.51 2.55
CA PHE A 30 3.79 -2.54 1.77
C PHE A 30 4.63 -3.80 1.76
N LEU A 31 4.04 -4.94 2.04
CA LEU A 31 4.66 -6.26 1.85
C LEU A 31 4.05 -6.90 0.60
N VAL A 32 4.89 -7.13 -0.41
CA VAL A 32 4.51 -7.79 -1.66
C VAL A 32 5.26 -9.10 -1.75
N GLY A 33 4.54 -10.22 -1.58
CA GLY A 33 5.19 -11.52 -1.37
C GLY A 33 5.95 -11.53 -0.04
N ASP A 34 7.27 -11.64 -0.10
CA ASP A 34 8.19 -11.58 1.05
C ASP A 34 8.99 -10.26 1.13
N GLU A 35 8.73 -9.32 0.20
CA GLU A 35 9.50 -8.09 0.11
C GLU A 35 8.76 -6.89 0.68
N LEU A 36 9.35 -6.30 1.73
CA LEU A 36 8.88 -5.07 2.36
C LEU A 36 9.40 -3.84 1.60
N THR A 37 8.51 -2.95 1.18
CA THR A 37 8.86 -1.73 0.44
C THR A 37 7.98 -0.54 0.80
N ARG A 38 8.48 0.67 0.51
CA ARG A 38 7.71 1.92 0.47
C ARG A 38 7.65 2.52 -0.94
N ASP A 39 8.32 1.88 -1.90
CA ASP A 39 8.34 2.32 -3.29
C ASP A 39 7.04 1.89 -3.99
N VAL A 40 6.17 2.86 -4.20
CA VAL A 40 4.86 2.64 -4.82
C VAL A 40 4.92 2.43 -6.34
N SER A 41 6.08 2.62 -6.97
CA SER A 41 6.26 2.33 -8.41
C SER A 41 6.35 0.83 -8.72
N ARG A 42 6.54 0.00 -7.68
CA ARG A 42 6.61 -1.45 -7.82
C ARG A 42 5.28 -2.09 -8.16
N ALA A 43 5.35 -3.23 -8.84
CA ALA A 43 4.22 -4.11 -9.05
C ALA A 43 3.60 -4.55 -7.71
N SER A 44 2.27 -4.51 -7.61
CA SER A 44 1.51 -4.91 -6.43
C SER A 44 1.37 -6.42 -6.27
N GLY A 45 1.65 -7.19 -7.33
CA GLY A 45 1.47 -8.64 -7.30
C GLY A 45 0.00 -9.04 -7.14
N SER A 46 -0.24 -10.23 -6.57
CA SER A 46 -1.60 -10.75 -6.37
C SER A 46 -2.21 -10.38 -5.01
N ALA A 47 -1.37 -10.11 -4.01
CA ALA A 47 -1.75 -9.73 -2.66
C ALA A 47 -0.72 -8.76 -2.08
N VAL A 48 -1.20 -7.77 -1.33
CA VAL A 48 -0.38 -6.75 -0.67
C VAL A 48 -0.85 -6.62 0.77
N ASP A 49 0.05 -6.84 1.73
CA ASP A 49 -0.20 -6.45 3.11
C ASP A 49 0.24 -5.00 3.32
N ILE A 50 -0.61 -4.23 3.97
CA ILE A 50 -0.34 -2.83 4.32
C ILE A 50 -0.03 -2.80 5.81
N LEU A 51 1.18 -2.34 6.14
CA LEU A 51 1.72 -2.36 7.49
C LEU A 51 1.89 -0.91 7.97
N PRO A 52 0.89 -0.32 8.64
CA PRO A 52 1.06 0.92 9.38
C PRO A 52 2.18 0.76 10.43
N PRO A 53 2.82 1.84 10.86
CA PRO A 53 3.78 1.78 11.95
C PRO A 53 3.08 1.13 13.15
N PHE A 54 3.65 0.02 13.65
CA PHE A 54 3.08 -0.70 14.77
C PHE A 54 2.95 0.26 15.96
N ALA A 55 1.72 0.44 16.47
CA ALA A 55 1.46 1.17 17.71
C ALA A 55 1.74 0.27 18.94
N GLY A 56 2.86 -0.45 18.91
CA GLY A 56 3.28 -1.31 20.01
C GLY A 56 3.91 -0.48 21.12
N GLY A 57 3.15 -0.25 22.18
CA GLY A 57 3.63 0.13 23.51
C GLY A 57 3.33 -1.00 24.49
#